data_AF-A0A0K1Q7J0-F1
#
_entry.id   AF-A0A0K1Q7J0-F1
#
_cell.length_a   1.000
_cell.length_b   1.000
_cell.length_c   1.000
_cell.angle_alpha   90.00
_cell.angle_beta   90.00
_cell.angle_gamma   90.00
#
_symmetry.space_group_name_H-M   'P 1'
#
loop_
_entity.id
_entity.type
_entity.pdbx_description
1 polymer ?
#
loop_
_entity_poly.entity_id
_entity_poly.type
_entity_poly.pdbx_seq_one_letter_code
_entity_poly.pdbx_strand_id
1 'polypeptide(L)'
;MAVALGTLAAATLLACGTDAVGVDSCRKIEQARCENAPSCGIDLSTPVHRGDTPERNVAECIRFYDDACLHGLVAPADPGAIAVQACVDAINTGDCTVVKNPEKSAACAFLNPTPTTTDAGDGG
;
A
#
# COMPACT_ATOMS: atom_id res chain seq x y z
N MET A 1 -17.15 55.81 -3.78
CA MET A 1 -17.09 55.39 -2.36
C MET A 1 -18.02 54.19 -2.24
N ALA A 2 -17.66 52.98 -1.83
CA ALA A 2 -16.46 52.44 -1.20
C ALA A 2 -16.21 51.01 -1.72
N VAL A 3 -14.94 50.63 -1.93
CA VAL A 3 -14.53 49.25 -2.24
C VAL A 3 -14.19 48.60 -0.91
N ALA A 4 -14.96 47.59 -0.50
CA ALA A 4 -14.70 46.83 0.71
C ALA A 4 -13.53 45.86 0.46
N LEU A 5 -12.41 46.12 1.13
CA LEU A 5 -11.25 45.20 1.19
C LEU A 5 -11.66 43.97 2.02
N GLY A 6 -11.98 42.87 1.34
CA GLY A 6 -12.08 41.55 1.97
C GLY A 6 -10.69 40.96 2.13
N THR A 7 -10.22 40.84 3.38
CA THR A 7 -8.98 40.17 3.75
C THR A 7 -9.00 38.72 3.31
N LEU A 8 -8.12 38.38 2.36
CA LEU A 8 -7.81 37.01 1.97
C LEU A 8 -7.15 36.30 3.16
N ALA A 9 -7.90 35.44 3.86
CA ALA A 9 -7.32 34.51 4.81
C ALA A 9 -6.54 33.45 4.01
N ALA A 10 -5.21 33.60 3.95
CA ALA A 10 -4.33 32.58 3.42
C ALA A 10 -4.36 31.37 4.37
N ALA A 11 -5.21 30.39 4.08
CA ALA A 11 -5.12 29.08 4.68
C ALA A 11 -3.80 28.47 4.19
N THR A 12 -2.77 28.47 5.04
CA THR A 12 -1.54 27.72 4.80
C THR A 12 -1.92 26.25 4.78
N LEU A 13 -2.05 25.69 3.58
CA LEU A 13 -2.00 24.26 3.33
C LEU A 13 -0.60 23.79 3.75
N LEU A 14 -0.44 23.50 5.04
CA LEU A 14 0.57 22.56 5.49
C LEU A 14 0.18 21.23 4.84
N ALA A 15 0.76 20.95 3.67
CA ALA A 15 0.66 19.66 3.04
C ALA A 15 1.38 18.67 3.97
N CYS A 16 0.61 18.06 4.87
CA CYS A 16 1.07 16.91 5.63
C CYS A 16 1.33 15.78 4.63
N GLY A 17 2.59 15.55 4.28
CA GLY A 17 2.99 14.43 3.46
C GLY A 17 4.51 14.33 3.40
N THR A 18 5.08 13.51 4.27
CA THR A 18 6.38 12.88 3.99
C THR A 18 6.22 12.08 2.71
N ASP A 19 7.12 12.21 1.74
CA ASP A 19 7.02 11.60 0.41
C ASP A 19 6.82 10.07 0.50
N ALA A 20 5.56 9.63 0.47
CA ALA A 20 5.21 8.22 0.53
C ALA A 20 5.71 7.53 -0.76
N VAL A 21 6.59 6.55 -0.60
CA VAL A 21 7.22 5.85 -1.72
C VAL A 21 6.29 4.76 -2.25
N GLY A 22 6.05 4.73 -3.56
CA GLY A 22 5.42 3.58 -4.20
C GLY A 22 3.96 3.29 -3.78
N VAL A 23 3.15 4.32 -3.49
CA VAL A 23 1.71 4.18 -3.17
C VAL A 23 0.98 3.32 -4.22
N ASP A 24 1.13 3.64 -5.49
CA ASP A 24 0.50 2.88 -6.59
C ASP A 24 1.05 1.45 -6.71
N SER A 25 2.35 1.28 -6.41
CA SER A 25 3.01 -0.02 -6.38
C SER A 25 2.44 -0.91 -5.29
N CYS A 26 2.23 -0.36 -4.08
CA CYS A 26 1.56 -1.02 -2.97
C CYS A 26 0.16 -1.49 -3.37
N ARG A 27 -0.66 -0.59 -3.94
CA ARG A 27 -2.03 -0.92 -4.35
C ARG A 27 -2.10 -2.08 -5.33
N LYS A 28 -1.23 -2.10 -6.35
CA LYS A 28 -1.18 -3.18 -7.35
C LYS A 28 -0.84 -4.53 -6.72
N ILE A 29 0.15 -4.54 -5.82
CA ILE A 29 0.59 -5.76 -5.13
C ILE A 29 -0.53 -6.26 -4.21
N GLU A 30 -1.11 -5.38 -3.40
CA GLU A 30 -2.15 -5.74 -2.45
C GLU A 30 -3.46 -6.14 -3.12
N GLN A 31 -3.82 -5.51 -4.24
CA GLN A 31 -4.94 -5.96 -5.07
C GLN A 31 -4.74 -7.42 -5.51
N ALA A 32 -3.57 -7.75 -6.08
CA ALA A 32 -3.28 -9.11 -6.49
C ALA A 32 -3.34 -10.08 -5.30
N ARG A 33 -2.84 -9.68 -4.12
CA ARG A 33 -2.93 -10.52 -2.92
C ARG A 33 -4.37 -10.75 -2.46
N CYS A 34 -5.20 -9.70 -2.41
CA CYS A 34 -6.60 -9.79 -2.04
C CYS A 34 -7.38 -10.70 -3.00
N GLU A 35 -7.14 -10.60 -4.30
CA GLU A 35 -7.81 -11.43 -5.32
C GLU A 35 -7.42 -12.91 -5.22
N ASN A 36 -6.17 -13.21 -4.85
CA ASN A 36 -5.68 -14.59 -4.70
C ASN A 36 -5.86 -15.18 -3.28
N ALA A 37 -6.14 -14.35 -2.28
CA ALA A 37 -6.25 -14.78 -0.88
C ALA A 37 -7.28 -15.91 -0.64
N PRO A 38 -8.51 -15.86 -1.21
CA PRO A 38 -9.52 -16.91 -0.97
C PRO A 38 -9.10 -18.30 -1.48
N SER A 39 -8.46 -18.38 -2.64
CA SER A 39 -7.98 -19.66 -3.20
C SER A 39 -6.87 -20.28 -2.33
N CYS A 40 -6.20 -19.44 -1.54
CA CYS A 40 -5.17 -19.81 -0.58
C CYS A 40 -5.67 -20.07 0.84
N GLY A 41 -7.00 -20.11 1.03
CA GLY A 41 -7.63 -20.34 2.33
C GLY A 41 -7.36 -19.24 3.34
N ILE A 42 -7.04 -18.02 2.87
CA ILE A 42 -6.90 -16.85 3.74
C ILE A 42 -8.31 -16.30 3.95
N ASP A 43 -8.73 -16.26 5.22
CA ASP A 43 -10.04 -15.74 5.58
C ASP A 43 -10.03 -14.21 5.56
N LEU A 44 -10.64 -13.65 4.53
CA LEU A 44 -10.80 -12.21 4.39
C LEU A 44 -11.98 -11.65 5.19
N SER A 45 -12.79 -12.48 5.88
CA SER A 45 -13.91 -12.01 6.72
C SER A 45 -13.45 -11.24 7.97
N THR A 46 -12.15 -11.28 8.28
CA THR A 46 -11.51 -10.60 9.41
C THR A 46 -10.52 -9.52 8.92
N PRO A 47 -10.54 -8.29 9.46
CA PRO A 47 -11.43 -7.79 10.52
C PRO A 47 -12.90 -7.77 10.07
N VAL A 48 -13.82 -7.87 11.04
CA VAL A 48 -15.26 -7.91 10.73
C VAL A 48 -15.65 -6.63 10.00
N HIS A 49 -16.26 -6.82 8.84
CA HIS A 49 -16.72 -5.76 7.96
C HIS A 49 -18.06 -6.18 7.35
N ARG A 50 -18.67 -5.35 6.50
CA ARG A 50 -20.00 -5.64 5.90
C ARG A 50 -19.94 -6.71 4.78
N GLY A 51 -18.93 -7.57 4.81
CA GLY A 51 -18.77 -8.66 3.87
C GLY A 51 -19.61 -9.87 4.29
N ASP A 52 -20.62 -10.19 3.49
CA ASP A 52 -21.50 -11.35 3.63
C ASP A 52 -21.22 -12.42 2.54
N THR A 53 -20.38 -12.10 1.55
CA THR A 53 -19.96 -13.01 0.48
C THR A 53 -18.44 -12.95 0.26
N PRO A 54 -17.83 -14.02 -0.29
CA PRO A 54 -16.40 -14.02 -0.62
C PRO A 54 -15.98 -12.86 -1.53
N GLU A 55 -16.79 -12.50 -2.52
CA GLU A 55 -16.49 -11.42 -3.46
C GLU A 55 -16.50 -10.05 -2.76
N ARG A 56 -17.42 -9.84 -1.81
CA ARG A 56 -17.41 -8.61 -1.00
C ARG A 56 -16.21 -8.58 -0.07
N ASN A 57 -15.80 -9.71 0.50
CA ASN A 57 -14.60 -9.76 1.34
C ASN A 57 -13.34 -9.37 0.54
N VAL A 58 -13.22 -9.80 -0.72
CA VAL A 58 -12.12 -9.36 -1.61
C VAL A 58 -12.19 -7.85 -1.86
N ALA A 59 -13.37 -7.32 -2.20
CA ALA A 59 -13.54 -5.89 -2.46
C ALA A 59 -13.21 -5.02 -1.23
N GLU A 60 -13.52 -5.52 -0.04
CA GLU A 60 -13.25 -4.81 1.22
C GLU A 60 -11.78 -4.93 1.65
N CYS A 61 -11.13 -6.07 1.36
CA CYS A 61 -9.66 -6.20 1.43
C CYS A 61 -8.97 -5.15 0.54
N ILE A 62 -9.40 -5.02 -0.72
CA ILE A 62 -8.84 -4.03 -1.65
C ILE A 62 -9.03 -2.61 -1.12
N ARG A 63 -10.24 -2.26 -0.65
CA ARG A 63 -10.51 -0.92 -0.08
C ARG A 63 -9.64 -0.63 1.14
N PHE A 64 -9.47 -1.59 2.03
CA PHE A 64 -8.59 -1.44 3.17
C PHE A 64 -7.17 -1.10 2.74
N TYR A 65 -6.64 -1.81 1.73
CA TYR A 65 -5.31 -1.55 1.21
C TYR A 65 -5.21 -0.30 0.33
N ASP A 66 -6.29 0.16 -0.32
CA ASP A 66 -6.32 1.45 -1.02
C ASP A 66 -5.99 2.61 -0.07
N ASP A 67 -6.48 2.51 1.17
CA ASP A 67 -6.22 3.46 2.26
C ASP A 67 -4.87 3.19 2.93
N ALA A 68 -4.56 1.94 3.30
CA ALA A 68 -3.31 1.61 3.98
C ALA A 68 -2.08 1.92 3.12
N CYS A 69 -2.18 1.72 1.80
CA CYS A 69 -1.13 2.05 0.85
C CYS A 69 -0.87 3.55 0.70
N LEU A 70 -1.70 4.45 1.25
CA LEU A 70 -1.39 5.89 1.31
C LEU A 70 -0.14 6.18 2.14
N HIS A 71 0.27 5.24 3.00
CA HIS A 71 1.55 5.30 3.72
C HIS A 71 2.76 4.88 2.87
N GLY A 72 2.53 4.39 1.65
CA GLY A 72 3.57 3.87 0.75
C GLY A 72 4.06 2.47 1.11
N LEU A 73 5.06 2.01 0.37
CA LEU A 73 5.78 0.77 0.62
C LEU A 73 6.83 0.98 1.71
N VAL A 74 7.03 -0.06 2.53
CA VAL A 74 8.19 -0.16 3.43
C VAL A 74 9.43 -0.55 2.62
N ALA A 75 9.85 0.34 1.72
CA ALA A 75 10.96 0.15 0.81
C ALA A 75 11.85 1.42 0.80
N PRO A 76 13.18 1.28 0.63
CA PRO A 76 14.10 2.42 0.65
C PRO A 76 13.93 3.35 -0.56
N ALA A 77 13.32 2.87 -1.65
CA ALA A 77 13.03 3.63 -2.87
C ALA A 77 11.89 2.95 -3.64
N ASP A 78 11.34 3.64 -4.64
CA ASP A 78 10.33 3.07 -5.52
C ASP A 78 10.94 1.89 -6.30
N PRO A 79 10.39 0.66 -6.20
CA PRO A 79 10.89 -0.50 -6.92
C PRO A 79 10.78 -0.37 -8.46
N GLY A 80 9.92 0.52 -8.96
CA GLY A 80 9.68 0.74 -10.37
C GLY A 80 8.77 -0.33 -11.01
N ALA A 81 8.18 0.02 -12.15
CA ALA A 81 7.12 -0.78 -12.77
C ALA A 81 7.50 -2.23 -13.09
N ILE A 82 8.75 -2.48 -13.49
CA ILE A 82 9.21 -3.83 -13.86
C ILE A 82 9.26 -4.75 -12.63
N ALA A 83 9.82 -4.30 -11.51
CA ALA A 83 9.90 -5.10 -10.29
C ALA A 83 8.52 -5.32 -9.67
N VAL A 84 7.65 -4.29 -9.71
CA VAL A 84 6.26 -4.41 -9.26
C VAL A 84 5.51 -5.44 -10.09
N GLN A 85 5.64 -5.40 -11.42
CA GLN A 85 4.98 -6.36 -12.28
C GLN A 85 5.48 -7.78 -12.03
N ALA A 86 6.79 -7.98 -11.87
CA ALA A 86 7.34 -9.29 -11.54
C ALA A 86 6.79 -9.84 -10.21
N CYS A 87 6.62 -8.97 -9.21
CA CYS A 87 6.00 -9.35 -7.93
C CYS A 87 4.51 -9.71 -8.09
N VAL A 88 3.74 -8.90 -8.82
CA VAL A 88 2.32 -9.16 -9.13
C VAL A 88 2.17 -10.48 -9.89
N ASP A 89 3.03 -10.74 -10.88
CA ASP A 89 3.02 -12.00 -11.64
C ASP A 89 3.33 -13.19 -10.72
N ALA A 90 4.28 -13.05 -9.80
CA ALA A 90 4.60 -14.09 -8.82
C ALA A 90 3.43 -14.35 -7.84
N ILE A 91 2.62 -13.35 -7.50
CA ILE A 91 1.40 -13.53 -6.69
C ILE A 91 0.31 -14.25 -7.49
N ASN A 92 0.11 -13.85 -8.75
CA ASN A 92 -0.94 -14.41 -9.61
C ASN A 92 -0.65 -15.83 -10.11
N THR A 93 0.63 -16.19 -10.27
CA THR A 93 1.05 -17.47 -10.85
C THR A 93 1.79 -18.38 -9.88
N GLY A 94 2.25 -17.85 -8.75
CA GLY A 94 2.95 -18.60 -7.72
C GLY A 94 2.02 -19.42 -6.84
N ASP A 95 2.59 -19.97 -5.77
CA ASP A 95 1.82 -20.68 -4.77
C ASP A 95 1.35 -19.76 -3.63
N CYS A 96 0.55 -20.33 -2.73
CA CYS A 96 -0.01 -19.60 -1.60
C CYS A 96 1.03 -19.12 -0.58
N THR A 97 2.30 -19.52 -0.69
CA THR A 97 3.36 -18.96 0.14
C THR A 97 3.67 -17.52 -0.25
N VAL A 98 3.65 -17.20 -1.55
CA VAL A 98 3.87 -15.85 -2.07
C VAL A 98 2.70 -14.93 -1.72
N VAL A 99 1.46 -15.42 -1.82
CA VAL A 99 0.27 -14.63 -1.40
C VAL A 99 0.34 -14.28 0.08
N LYS A 100 0.70 -15.25 0.93
CA LYS A 100 0.78 -15.07 2.40
C LYS A 100 1.96 -14.22 2.85
N ASN A 101 3.11 -14.36 2.19
CA ASN A 101 4.38 -13.73 2.59
C ASN A 101 5.14 -13.25 1.32
N PRO A 102 4.64 -12.24 0.61
CA PRO A 102 5.25 -11.79 -0.64
C PRO A 102 6.71 -11.38 -0.43
N GLU A 103 7.05 -10.76 0.70
CA GLU A 103 8.41 -10.30 1.03
C GLU A 103 9.46 -11.42 1.09
N LYS A 104 9.04 -12.69 1.19
CA LYS A 104 9.93 -13.86 1.15
C LYS A 104 10.19 -14.38 -0.26
N SER A 105 9.43 -13.93 -1.24
CA SER A 105 9.65 -14.26 -2.65
C SER A 105 10.75 -13.37 -3.23
N ALA A 106 11.64 -13.96 -4.03
CA ALA A 106 12.69 -13.22 -4.72
C ALA A 106 12.14 -12.08 -5.61
N ALA A 107 10.95 -12.28 -6.22
CA ALA A 107 10.31 -11.29 -7.08
C ALA A 107 9.80 -10.06 -6.32
N CYS A 108 9.56 -10.18 -5.01
CA CYS A 108 8.98 -9.16 -4.15
C CYS A 108 9.94 -8.77 -3.01
N ALA A 109 11.23 -9.12 -3.10
CA ALA A 109 12.20 -8.94 -2.01
C ALA A 109 12.39 -7.47 -1.58
N PHE A 110 12.01 -6.51 -2.44
CA PHE A 110 12.00 -5.08 -2.12
C PHE A 110 10.98 -4.70 -1.03
N LEU A 111 10.02 -5.56 -0.72
CA LEU A 111 9.07 -5.39 0.39
C LEU A 111 9.68 -5.69 1.75
N ASN A 112 10.87 -6.30 1.79
CA ASN A 112 11.59 -6.56 3.03
C ASN A 112 12.55 -5.39 3.30
N PRO A 113 12.30 -4.55 4.32
CA PRO A 113 13.28 -3.59 4.77
C PRO A 113 14.46 -4.38 5.36
N THR A 114 15.52 -4.54 4.58
CA THR A 114 16.81 -4.94 5.16
C THR A 114 17.14 -3.87 6.20
N PRO A 115 17.46 -4.22 7.46
CA PRO A 115 17.79 -3.21 8.46
C PRO A 115 19.01 -2.44 7.97
N THR A 116 18.78 -1.24 7.42
CA THR A 116 19.84 -0.28 7.17
C THR A 116 20.31 0.17 8.53
N THR A 117 21.54 -0.17 8.90
CA THR A 117 22.26 0.46 10.01
C THR A 117 22.57 1.91 9.64
N THR A 118 21.55 2.77 9.63
CA THR A 118 21.69 4.22 9.61
C THR A 118 20.55 4.81 10.42
N ASP A 119 20.78 4.94 11.72
CA ASP A 119 20.14 5.99 12.49
C ASP A 119 20.53 7.33 11.83
N ALA A 120 19.59 7.96 11.15
CA ALA A 120 19.55 9.41 11.04
C ALA A 120 18.27 9.80 11.80
N GLY A 121 18.33 10.21 13.06
CA GLY A 121 19.14 11.30 13.57
C GLY A 121 18.20 12.49 13.76
N ASP A 122 17.79 12.67 15.02
CA ASP A 122 17.05 13.77 15.66
C ASP A 122 16.79 15.07 14.86
N GLY A 123 15.58 15.60 15.04
CA GLY A 123 15.22 16.94 14.54
C GLY A 123 14.04 17.59 15.25
N GLY A 124 14.27 18.04 16.50
CA GLY A 124 13.79 19.32 17.07
C GLY A 124 12.30 19.53 17.32
#